data_AF-A0A1B1Z8J3-F1
#
_entry.id   AF-A0A1B1Z8J3-F1
#
_cell.length_a   1.000
_cell.length_b   1.000
_cell.length_c   1.000
_cell.angle_alpha   90.00
_cell.angle_beta   90.00
_cell.angle_gamma   90.00
#
_symmetry.space_group_name_H-M   'P 1'
#
loop_
_entity.id
_entity.type
_entity.pdbx_description
1 polymer ?
#
loop_
_entity_poly.entity_id
_entity_poly.type
_entity_poly.pdbx_seq_one_letter_code
_entity_poly.pdbx_strand_id
1 'polypeptide(L)'
;MFYTKKNSVFVSLLLSFALLFSLLLSNVTTVHAETETKPVTYLALGDSLAAGQTPYFKIGKGYADLLAEDLKEIGFLNSFSKQYAFSMYTSQKVLDDILNDVRKGKDDTTGIRAHIAEADMITLDAGANDLLQKMKRTDDGLSIDPVDLSEVLTQVENNIKDILVEIKSLNPQAKVYVMGYYNAYPYLPADQQEQFLPILNELNDTIKEAAVSEDGVYVPTKEAIAVNVKVNLPNPSDIHPSVKGYEKISGEFWEVVLPNITNHLRESIYVNGVFQTFDQDPVYINGRTLVHVRGVFDDLGATVSWDSKTNSVIIKKGTDVVKLELNSNKAYKNGVLFNIDASAKVINNRTMIPLRFISESIGAKVKWDAGTGNIFIAN
;
A
#
# COMPACT_ATOMS: atom_id res chain seq x y z
N MET A 1 19.62 -70.83 -55.16
CA MET A 1 19.09 -70.65 -53.80
C MET A 1 20.20 -70.06 -52.94
N PHE A 2 19.85 -69.10 -52.07
CA PHE A 2 20.67 -68.34 -51.10
C PHE A 2 21.01 -66.87 -51.42
N TYR A 3 20.35 -66.05 -50.60
CA TYR A 3 20.42 -64.63 -50.28
C TYR A 3 21.82 -64.00 -50.20
N THR A 4 21.92 -62.72 -50.58
CA THR A 4 22.47 -61.67 -49.71
C THR A 4 21.84 -60.31 -50.03
N LYS A 5 21.04 -59.78 -49.10
CA LYS A 5 20.56 -58.39 -49.06
C LYS A 5 21.04 -57.82 -47.74
N LYS A 6 21.96 -56.86 -47.77
CA LYS A 6 22.35 -56.08 -46.57
C LYS A 6 22.70 -54.66 -46.98
N ASN A 7 22.24 -53.74 -46.15
CA ASN A 7 22.59 -52.32 -46.05
C ASN A 7 21.64 -51.34 -46.74
N SER A 8 20.44 -51.19 -46.17
CA SER A 8 19.63 -49.97 -46.34
C SER A 8 19.02 -49.45 -45.02
N VAL A 9 19.55 -49.84 -43.86
CA VAL A 9 18.97 -49.48 -42.55
C VAL A 9 19.77 -48.41 -41.79
N PHE A 10 20.98 -48.05 -42.25
CA PHE A 10 21.84 -47.11 -41.50
C PHE A 10 21.72 -45.63 -41.89
N VAL A 11 20.96 -45.27 -42.94
CA VAL A 11 20.84 -43.86 -43.39
C VAL A 11 19.53 -43.21 -42.91
N SER A 12 18.50 -43.97 -42.57
CA SER A 12 17.22 -43.39 -42.09
C SER A 12 17.18 -43.10 -40.57
N LEU A 13 18.14 -43.61 -39.80
CA LEU A 13 18.21 -43.35 -38.34
C LEU A 13 18.97 -42.05 -37.98
N LEU A 14 19.83 -41.56 -38.87
CA LEU A 14 20.63 -40.34 -38.64
C LEU A 14 19.89 -39.05 -39.00
N LEU A 15 18.96 -39.09 -39.95
CA LEU A 15 18.10 -37.92 -40.27
C LEU A 15 16.92 -37.74 -39.30
N SER A 16 16.46 -38.81 -38.65
CA SER A 16 15.38 -38.72 -37.65
C SER A 16 15.88 -38.20 -36.30
N PHE A 17 17.15 -38.43 -35.96
CA PHE A 17 17.76 -37.86 -34.74
C PHE A 17 18.11 -36.37 -34.89
N ALA A 18 18.48 -35.92 -36.09
CA ALA A 18 18.79 -34.51 -36.36
C ALA A 18 17.54 -33.60 -36.37
N LEU A 19 16.36 -34.12 -36.76
CA LEU A 19 15.10 -33.38 -36.71
C LEU A 19 14.48 -33.34 -35.30
N LEU A 20 14.75 -34.36 -34.46
CA LEU A 20 14.29 -34.37 -33.06
C LEU A 20 15.15 -33.49 -32.16
N PHE A 21 16.40 -33.21 -32.52
CA PHE A 21 17.28 -32.31 -31.75
C PHE A 21 17.08 -30.83 -32.12
N SER A 22 16.59 -30.51 -33.32
CA SER A 22 16.27 -29.12 -33.71
C SER A 22 14.91 -28.63 -33.17
N LEU A 23 14.04 -29.53 -32.70
CA LEU A 23 12.77 -29.20 -32.03
C LEU A 23 12.88 -29.08 -30.51
N LEU A 24 14.06 -29.35 -29.92
CA LEU A 24 14.33 -29.22 -28.48
C LEU A 24 15.10 -27.96 -28.09
N LEU A 25 15.38 -27.08 -29.07
CA LEU A 25 15.92 -25.73 -28.85
C LEU A 25 14.88 -24.68 -29.29
N SER A 26 13.63 -24.86 -28.91
CA SER A 26 12.80 -23.69 -28.65
C SER A 26 13.49 -22.98 -27.49
N ASN A 27 14.08 -21.81 -27.78
CA ASN A 27 14.42 -20.85 -26.77
C ASN A 27 13.14 -20.55 -25.99
N VAL A 28 12.93 -21.27 -24.89
CA VAL A 28 12.09 -20.80 -23.80
C VAL A 28 12.90 -19.66 -23.21
N THR A 29 12.91 -18.52 -23.89
CA THR A 29 12.94 -17.26 -23.17
C THR A 29 11.72 -17.35 -22.29
N THR A 30 11.92 -17.76 -21.04
CA THR A 30 11.06 -17.36 -19.95
C THR A 30 11.07 -15.83 -20.02
N VAL A 31 10.13 -15.27 -20.78
CA VAL A 31 9.65 -13.93 -20.55
C VAL A 31 9.08 -14.02 -19.15
N HIS A 32 9.93 -13.81 -18.15
CA HIS A 32 9.46 -13.24 -16.91
C HIS A 32 8.87 -11.92 -17.38
N ALA A 33 7.55 -11.86 -17.50
CA ALA A 33 6.88 -10.60 -17.53
C ALA A 33 7.35 -9.92 -16.25
N GLU A 34 8.28 -8.96 -16.39
CA GLU A 34 8.46 -7.94 -15.37
C GLU A 34 7.06 -7.43 -15.13
N THR A 35 6.51 -7.79 -13.97
CA THR A 35 5.25 -7.23 -13.52
C THR A 35 5.61 -5.80 -13.18
N GLU A 36 5.62 -4.94 -14.20
CA GLU A 36 5.60 -3.50 -14.01
C GLU A 36 4.41 -3.24 -13.10
N THR A 37 4.71 -2.96 -11.84
CA THR A 37 3.74 -2.57 -10.84
C THR A 37 3.18 -1.23 -11.30
N LYS A 38 1.98 -1.27 -11.89
CA LYS A 38 1.35 -0.06 -12.43
C LYS A 38 0.87 0.82 -11.27
N PRO A 39 1.04 2.16 -11.35
CA PRO A 39 0.46 3.08 -10.37
C PRO A 39 -1.05 2.88 -10.24
N VAL A 40 -1.60 2.98 -9.04
CA VAL A 40 -3.01 2.70 -8.76
C VAL A 40 -3.91 3.90 -8.97
N THR A 41 -5.09 3.63 -9.51
CA THR A 41 -6.26 4.51 -9.48
C THR A 41 -6.97 4.29 -8.15
N TYR A 42 -6.91 5.27 -7.25
CA TYR A 42 -7.43 5.17 -5.88
C TYR A 42 -8.77 5.92 -5.73
N LEU A 43 -9.81 5.20 -5.32
CA LEU A 43 -11.13 5.74 -4.99
C LEU A 43 -11.44 5.60 -3.49
N ALA A 44 -11.75 6.69 -2.81
CA ALA A 44 -12.27 6.65 -1.44
C ALA A 44 -13.79 6.84 -1.45
N LEU A 45 -14.49 5.88 -0.84
CA LEU A 45 -15.94 5.85 -0.64
C LEU A 45 -16.23 5.87 0.87
N GLY A 46 -17.33 6.47 1.29
CA GLY A 46 -17.78 6.34 2.67
C GLY A 46 -18.27 7.63 3.30
N ASP A 47 -17.90 7.83 4.56
CA ASP A 47 -18.50 8.82 5.44
C ASP A 47 -17.65 10.08 5.65
N SER A 48 -17.79 10.71 6.81
CA SER A 48 -17.01 11.88 7.19
C SER A 48 -15.52 11.58 7.33
N LEU A 49 -15.11 10.33 7.62
CA LEU A 49 -13.69 9.99 7.75
C LEU A 49 -12.98 9.99 6.40
N ALA A 50 -13.55 9.37 5.35
CA ALA A 50 -13.00 9.49 4.00
C ALA A 50 -13.12 10.91 3.45
N ALA A 51 -14.20 11.64 3.79
CA ALA A 51 -14.34 13.03 3.38
C ALA A 51 -13.23 13.93 3.97
N GLY A 52 -12.70 13.56 5.14
CA GLY A 52 -11.68 14.31 5.87
C GLY A 52 -12.28 15.39 6.78
N GLN A 53 -13.41 15.09 7.43
CA GLN A 53 -14.00 15.98 8.41
C GLN A 53 -13.07 16.16 9.61
N THR A 54 -12.76 17.41 9.92
CA THR A 54 -11.88 17.79 11.03
C THR A 54 -12.67 17.92 12.33
N PRO A 55 -11.98 17.99 13.50
CA PRO A 55 -12.63 18.17 14.80
C PRO A 55 -13.33 19.53 14.96
N TYR A 56 -13.29 20.38 13.92
CA TYR A 56 -13.82 21.73 13.91
C TYR A 56 -14.87 21.92 12.81
N PHE A 57 -15.56 20.84 12.43
CA PHE A 57 -16.71 20.84 11.51
C PHE A 57 -16.39 21.39 10.11
N LYS A 58 -15.14 21.24 9.68
CA LYS A 58 -14.67 21.60 8.34
C LYS A 58 -14.11 20.38 7.64
N ILE A 59 -14.22 20.35 6.32
CA ILE A 59 -13.49 19.39 5.51
C ILE A 59 -12.04 19.86 5.36
N GLY A 60 -11.10 18.99 5.69
CA GLY A 60 -9.66 19.19 5.57
C GLY A 60 -9.00 17.96 4.94
N LYS A 61 -7.72 17.76 5.26
CA LYS A 61 -7.00 16.53 4.91
C LYS A 61 -7.42 15.40 5.85
N GLY A 62 -8.03 14.36 5.29
CA GLY A 62 -8.37 13.10 5.95
C GLY A 62 -7.34 12.00 5.67
N TYR A 63 -7.64 10.78 6.11
CA TYR A 63 -6.75 9.63 5.88
C TYR A 63 -6.59 9.31 4.40
N ALA A 64 -7.66 9.47 3.61
CA ALA A 64 -7.65 9.19 2.17
C ALA A 64 -6.71 10.16 1.44
N ASP A 65 -6.71 11.44 1.80
CA ASP A 65 -5.79 12.42 1.23
C ASP A 65 -4.33 12.09 1.58
N LEU A 66 -4.06 11.73 2.84
CA LEU A 66 -2.71 11.39 3.30
C LEU A 66 -2.18 10.11 2.64
N LEU A 67 -3.04 9.10 2.49
CA LEU A 67 -2.70 7.86 1.79
C LEU A 67 -2.41 8.12 0.31
N ALA A 68 -3.23 8.94 -0.35
CA ALA A 68 -2.99 9.36 -1.73
C ALA A 68 -1.70 10.18 -1.87
N GLU A 69 -1.42 11.10 -0.94
CA GLU A 69 -0.18 11.87 -0.91
C GLU A 69 1.03 10.94 -0.80
N ASP A 70 1.02 10.00 0.13
CA ASP A 70 2.11 9.04 0.29
C ASP A 70 2.26 8.13 -0.94
N LEU A 71 1.16 7.67 -1.56
CA LEU A 71 1.20 6.85 -2.79
C LEU A 71 1.80 7.66 -3.94
N LYS A 72 1.44 8.93 -4.05
CA LYS A 72 2.01 9.86 -5.04
C LYS A 72 3.48 10.10 -4.79
N GLU A 73 3.88 10.28 -3.53
CA GLU A 73 5.28 10.49 -3.15
C GLU A 73 6.18 9.31 -3.53
N ILE A 74 5.66 8.08 -3.50
CA ILE A 74 6.40 6.88 -3.93
C ILE A 74 6.24 6.55 -5.42
N GLY A 75 5.57 7.41 -6.20
CA GLY A 75 5.33 7.19 -7.63
C GLY A 75 4.28 6.11 -7.95
N PHE A 76 3.48 5.72 -6.97
CA PHE A 76 2.51 4.63 -7.06
C PHE A 76 1.06 5.08 -7.20
N LEU A 77 0.81 6.38 -7.31
CA LEU A 77 -0.53 6.93 -7.56
C LEU A 77 -0.68 7.37 -9.02
N ASN A 78 -1.65 6.78 -9.74
CA ASN A 78 -2.12 7.28 -11.03
C ASN A 78 -3.10 8.44 -10.84
N SER A 79 -4.18 8.19 -10.08
CA SER A 79 -5.22 9.18 -9.79
C SER A 79 -5.85 8.91 -8.42
N PHE A 80 -6.48 9.94 -7.84
CA PHE A 80 -7.19 9.85 -6.57
C PHE A 80 -8.51 10.62 -6.63
N SER A 81 -9.58 10.03 -6.11
CA SER A 81 -10.85 10.73 -5.87
C SER A 81 -11.46 10.31 -4.53
N LYS A 82 -12.02 11.29 -3.82
CA LYS A 82 -12.89 11.10 -2.64
C LYS A 82 -14.27 11.75 -2.83
N GLN A 83 -14.67 11.99 -4.08
CA GLN A 83 -15.88 12.76 -4.40
C GLN A 83 -17.19 12.11 -3.94
N TYR A 84 -17.14 10.82 -3.57
CA TYR A 84 -18.27 10.04 -3.08
C TYR A 84 -18.27 9.83 -1.56
N ALA A 85 -17.35 10.47 -0.83
CA ALA A 85 -17.30 10.44 0.63
C ALA A 85 -18.00 11.65 1.25
N PHE A 86 -18.94 11.42 2.17
CA PHE A 86 -19.78 12.48 2.74
C PHE A 86 -20.07 12.29 4.23
N SER A 87 -20.01 13.39 4.96
CA SER A 87 -20.45 13.41 6.35
C SER A 87 -21.88 12.88 6.53
N MET A 88 -22.09 12.12 7.62
CA MET A 88 -23.36 11.50 7.98
C MET A 88 -23.85 10.40 7.03
N TYR A 89 -22.97 9.88 6.16
CA TYR A 89 -23.31 8.71 5.36
C TYR A 89 -23.38 7.45 6.21
N THR A 90 -24.49 6.75 6.06
CA THR A 90 -24.67 5.40 6.58
C THR A 90 -24.19 4.40 5.52
N SER A 91 -24.00 3.15 5.92
CA SER A 91 -23.76 2.04 4.99
C SER A 91 -24.82 1.99 3.89
N GLN A 92 -26.09 2.24 4.24
CA GLN A 92 -27.19 2.28 3.27
C GLN A 92 -27.02 3.39 2.22
N LYS A 93 -26.60 4.60 2.62
CA LYS A 93 -26.43 5.70 1.65
C LYS A 93 -25.31 5.44 0.66
N VAL A 94 -24.22 4.81 1.12
CA VAL A 94 -23.13 4.40 0.23
C VAL A 94 -23.64 3.37 -0.77
N LEU A 95 -24.37 2.35 -0.30
CA LEU A 95 -24.98 1.34 -1.17
C LEU A 95 -25.96 1.96 -2.17
N ASP A 96 -26.85 2.83 -1.70
CA ASP A 96 -27.85 3.51 -2.53
C ASP A 96 -27.18 4.34 -3.64
N ASP A 97 -26.07 5.02 -3.36
CA ASP A 97 -25.35 5.76 -4.39
C ASP A 97 -24.82 4.84 -5.49
N ILE A 98 -24.24 3.69 -5.11
CA ILE A 98 -23.69 2.70 -6.05
C ILE A 98 -24.80 2.07 -6.90
N LEU A 99 -25.92 1.70 -6.27
CA LEU A 99 -27.06 1.08 -6.96
C LEU A 99 -27.75 2.07 -7.92
N ASN A 100 -27.82 3.35 -7.56
CA ASN A 100 -28.48 4.38 -8.36
C ASN A 100 -27.55 5.13 -9.32
N ASP A 101 -26.28 4.71 -9.45
CA ASP A 101 -25.26 5.38 -10.28
C ASP A 101 -25.22 6.90 -10.08
N VAL A 102 -25.17 7.32 -8.80
CA VAL A 102 -25.23 8.73 -8.44
C VAL A 102 -24.03 9.48 -9.01
N ARG A 103 -24.29 10.69 -9.52
CA ARG A 103 -23.27 11.63 -10.00
C ARG A 103 -23.01 12.70 -8.96
N LYS A 104 -21.74 12.96 -8.64
CA LYS A 104 -21.35 13.92 -7.61
C LYS A 104 -20.14 14.74 -8.03
N GLY A 105 -20.18 16.03 -7.70
CA GLY A 105 -19.27 17.01 -8.24
C GLY A 105 -19.87 17.71 -9.45
N LYS A 106 -19.39 18.92 -9.74
CA LYS A 106 -19.98 19.76 -10.80
C LYS A 106 -19.74 19.22 -12.21
N ASP A 107 -18.68 18.44 -12.38
CA ASP A 107 -18.18 17.99 -13.69
C ASP A 107 -18.27 16.46 -13.86
N ASP A 108 -18.91 15.76 -12.92
CA ASP A 108 -19.05 14.31 -12.97
C ASP A 108 -20.17 13.89 -13.92
N THR A 109 -19.78 13.46 -15.11
CA THR A 109 -20.69 13.00 -16.16
C THR A 109 -20.82 11.48 -16.21
N THR A 110 -19.89 10.75 -15.58
CA THR A 110 -19.77 9.30 -15.68
C THR A 110 -20.51 8.57 -14.55
N GLY A 111 -20.54 9.13 -13.34
CA GLY A 111 -21.25 8.53 -12.19
C GLY A 111 -20.45 7.46 -11.46
N ILE A 112 -20.83 7.18 -10.21
CA ILE A 112 -20.02 6.38 -9.27
C ILE A 112 -19.64 5.00 -9.79
N ARG A 113 -20.51 4.34 -10.57
CA ARG A 113 -20.24 2.98 -11.06
C ARG A 113 -19.07 2.97 -12.06
N ALA A 114 -18.93 4.03 -12.86
CA ALA A 114 -17.80 4.18 -13.77
C ALA A 114 -16.48 4.42 -13.01
N HIS A 115 -16.49 5.24 -11.96
CA HIS A 115 -15.30 5.45 -11.12
C HIS A 115 -14.88 4.16 -10.40
N ILE A 116 -15.85 3.35 -9.95
CA ILE A 116 -15.57 2.01 -9.38
C ILE A 116 -14.97 1.08 -10.44
N ALA A 117 -15.51 1.09 -11.67
CA ALA A 117 -15.02 0.25 -12.77
C ALA A 117 -13.54 0.54 -13.14
N GLU A 118 -13.07 1.77 -12.89
CA GLU A 118 -11.69 2.21 -13.17
C GLU A 118 -10.74 2.05 -11.97
N ALA A 119 -11.26 1.91 -10.75
CA ALA A 119 -10.44 1.91 -9.53
C ALA A 119 -9.67 0.60 -9.33
N ASP A 120 -8.35 0.69 -9.17
CA ASP A 120 -7.51 -0.45 -8.76
C ASP A 120 -7.60 -0.68 -7.24
N MET A 121 -7.72 0.42 -6.50
CA MET A 121 -7.77 0.46 -5.04
C MET A 121 -8.99 1.26 -4.57
N ILE A 122 -9.76 0.67 -3.65
CA ILE A 122 -10.92 1.31 -3.04
C ILE A 122 -10.79 1.26 -1.53
N THR A 123 -10.94 2.39 -0.83
CA THR A 123 -11.10 2.39 0.64
C THR A 123 -12.54 2.71 0.99
N LEU A 124 -13.08 2.04 2.01
CA LEU A 124 -14.46 2.18 2.47
C LEU A 124 -14.53 2.39 3.98
N ASP A 125 -15.17 3.49 4.39
CA ASP A 125 -15.62 3.74 5.77
C ASP A 125 -17.14 3.93 5.80
N ALA A 126 -17.87 2.94 6.31
CA ALA A 126 -19.31 3.04 6.50
C ALA A 126 -19.78 2.11 7.63
N GLY A 127 -20.84 2.53 8.33
CA GLY A 127 -21.48 1.72 9.38
C GLY A 127 -21.59 2.44 10.74
N ALA A 128 -20.66 3.33 11.09
CA ALA A 128 -20.74 4.03 12.38
C ALA A 128 -21.95 4.94 12.47
N ASN A 129 -22.32 5.63 11.39
CA ASN A 129 -23.50 6.50 11.40
C ASN A 129 -24.81 5.71 11.54
N ASP A 130 -24.86 4.47 11.08
CA ASP A 130 -26.00 3.55 11.24
C ASP A 130 -26.22 3.28 12.74
N LEU A 131 -25.14 3.00 13.47
CA LEU A 131 -25.15 2.82 14.93
C LEU A 131 -25.48 4.11 15.66
N LEU A 132 -24.73 5.19 15.38
CA LEU A 132 -24.84 6.45 16.11
C LEU A 132 -26.25 7.07 16.04
N GLN A 133 -27.00 6.84 14.96
CA GLN A 133 -28.37 7.33 14.82
C GLN A 133 -29.38 6.61 15.75
N LYS A 134 -29.08 5.38 16.18
CA LYS A 134 -29.90 4.62 17.14
C LYS A 134 -29.47 4.80 18.59
N MET A 135 -28.24 5.24 18.82
CA MET A 135 -27.72 5.48 20.16
C MET A 135 -28.39 6.69 20.83
N LYS A 136 -28.60 6.60 22.14
CA LYS A 136 -29.16 7.65 22.98
C LYS A 136 -28.12 8.11 24.00
N ARG A 137 -28.00 9.42 24.16
CA ARG A 137 -27.31 10.01 25.32
C ARG A 137 -28.25 10.00 26.52
N THR A 138 -27.81 9.38 27.61
CA THR A 138 -28.48 9.30 28.90
C THR A 138 -27.57 9.90 29.98
N ASP A 139 -28.10 10.07 31.19
CA ASP A 139 -27.29 10.52 32.34
C ASP A 139 -26.17 9.51 32.66
N ASP A 140 -26.42 8.23 32.38
CA ASP A 140 -25.48 7.11 32.54
C ASP A 140 -24.56 6.88 31.32
N GLY A 141 -24.62 7.76 30.30
CA GLY A 141 -23.71 7.75 29.16
C GLY A 141 -24.35 7.47 27.81
N LEU A 142 -23.70 6.62 27.00
CA LEU A 142 -24.21 6.22 25.69
C LEU A 142 -24.87 4.86 25.79
N SER A 143 -26.13 4.77 25.38
CA SER A 143 -26.92 3.54 25.43
C SER A 143 -27.59 3.25 24.10
N ILE A 144 -27.92 1.99 23.87
CA ILE A 144 -28.70 1.52 22.73
C ILE A 144 -29.63 0.40 23.21
N ASP A 145 -30.83 0.33 22.65
CA ASP A 145 -31.72 -0.80 22.91
C ASP A 145 -31.12 -2.08 22.26
N PRO A 146 -31.09 -3.23 22.95
CA PRO A 146 -30.51 -4.45 22.39
C PRO A 146 -31.14 -4.90 21.07
N VAL A 147 -32.44 -4.64 20.86
CA VAL A 147 -33.13 -4.95 19.60
C VAL A 147 -32.65 -4.01 18.50
N ASP A 148 -32.59 -2.70 18.79
CA ASP A 148 -32.05 -1.70 17.86
C ASP A 148 -30.58 -2.02 17.48
N LEU A 149 -29.76 -2.45 18.43
CA LEU A 149 -28.37 -2.85 18.18
C LEU A 149 -28.32 -4.04 17.22
N SER A 150 -29.07 -5.10 17.50
CA SER A 150 -29.12 -6.28 16.63
C SER A 150 -29.60 -5.96 15.21
N GLU A 151 -30.61 -5.10 15.08
CA GLU A 151 -31.13 -4.66 13.77
C GLU A 151 -30.08 -3.85 13.00
N VAL A 152 -29.41 -2.90 13.66
CA VAL A 152 -28.35 -2.09 13.03
C VAL A 152 -27.18 -2.95 12.58
N LEU A 153 -26.68 -3.84 13.43
CA LEU A 153 -25.54 -4.68 13.07
C LEU A 153 -25.86 -5.57 11.86
N THR A 154 -27.07 -6.16 11.84
CA THR A 154 -27.54 -6.94 10.69
C THR A 154 -27.62 -6.09 9.42
N GLN A 155 -28.10 -4.84 9.53
CA GLN A 155 -28.17 -3.93 8.40
C GLN A 155 -26.78 -3.53 7.89
N VAL A 156 -25.84 -3.21 8.78
CA VAL A 156 -24.46 -2.87 8.43
C VAL A 156 -23.79 -4.05 7.76
N GLU A 157 -23.94 -5.27 8.30
CA GLU A 157 -23.39 -6.49 7.70
C GLU A 157 -23.84 -6.67 6.26
N ASN A 158 -25.17 -6.65 6.04
CA ASN A 158 -25.75 -6.83 4.71
C ASN A 158 -25.32 -5.74 3.75
N ASN A 159 -25.33 -4.48 4.19
CA ASN A 159 -24.96 -3.36 3.32
C ASN A 159 -23.49 -3.40 2.92
N ILE A 160 -22.57 -3.72 3.84
CA ILE A 160 -21.15 -3.86 3.50
C ILE A 160 -20.95 -5.00 2.51
N LYS A 161 -21.63 -6.14 2.69
CA LYS A 161 -21.60 -7.25 1.74
C LYS A 161 -22.10 -6.83 0.36
N ASP A 162 -23.27 -6.20 0.29
CA ASP A 162 -23.88 -5.78 -0.97
C ASP A 162 -23.03 -4.72 -1.69
N ILE A 163 -22.41 -3.78 -0.95
CA ILE A 163 -21.45 -2.81 -1.50
C ILE A 163 -20.28 -3.55 -2.16
N LEU A 164 -19.69 -4.53 -1.47
CA LEU A 164 -18.55 -5.28 -1.98
C LEU A 164 -18.93 -6.14 -3.19
N VAL A 165 -20.09 -6.79 -3.16
CA VAL A 165 -20.64 -7.55 -4.29
C VAL A 165 -20.81 -6.67 -5.53
N GLU A 166 -21.40 -5.48 -5.37
CA GLU A 166 -21.57 -4.53 -6.48
C GLU A 166 -20.22 -4.03 -7.01
N ILE A 167 -19.29 -3.68 -6.11
CA ILE A 167 -17.93 -3.27 -6.51
C ILE A 167 -17.24 -4.37 -7.30
N LYS A 168 -17.27 -5.62 -6.83
CA LYS A 168 -16.61 -6.76 -7.50
C LYS A 168 -17.30 -7.13 -8.80
N SER A 169 -18.62 -6.93 -8.91
CA SER A 169 -19.36 -7.10 -10.16
C SER A 169 -18.95 -6.05 -11.22
N LEU A 170 -18.64 -4.83 -10.80
CA LEU A 170 -18.19 -3.75 -11.69
C LEU A 170 -16.70 -3.87 -12.03
N ASN A 171 -15.88 -4.26 -11.06
CA ASN A 171 -14.45 -4.44 -11.20
C ASN A 171 -13.96 -5.62 -10.33
N PRO A 172 -13.84 -6.83 -10.91
CA PRO A 172 -13.37 -8.01 -10.18
C PRO A 172 -11.91 -7.91 -9.71
N GLN A 173 -11.12 -6.98 -10.26
CA GLN A 173 -9.71 -6.80 -9.91
C GLN A 173 -9.49 -5.77 -8.81
N ALA A 174 -10.48 -4.91 -8.53
CA ALA A 174 -10.38 -3.90 -7.50
C ALA A 174 -10.09 -4.53 -6.13
N LYS A 175 -9.10 -3.98 -5.43
CA LYS A 175 -8.81 -4.29 -4.03
C LYS A 175 -9.57 -3.31 -3.15
N VAL A 176 -10.42 -3.84 -2.27
CA VAL A 176 -11.27 -3.04 -1.39
C VAL A 176 -10.80 -3.19 0.05
N TYR A 177 -10.55 -2.06 0.70
CA TYR A 177 -10.07 -1.97 2.08
C TYR A 177 -11.16 -1.32 2.93
N VAL A 178 -11.79 -2.09 3.81
CA VAL A 178 -12.91 -1.65 4.64
C VAL A 178 -12.41 -1.39 6.05
N MET A 179 -12.50 -0.16 6.54
CA MET A 179 -12.00 0.17 7.87
C MET A 179 -13.02 -0.08 8.97
N GLY A 180 -12.55 -0.59 10.10
CA GLY A 180 -13.25 -0.49 11.37
C GLY A 180 -13.09 0.89 12.00
N TYR A 181 -13.85 1.15 13.05
CA TYR A 181 -13.86 2.40 13.78
C TYR A 181 -13.10 2.33 15.11
N TYR A 182 -12.69 3.50 15.57
CA TYR A 182 -12.02 3.72 16.85
C TYR A 182 -12.98 4.21 17.92
N ASN A 183 -12.50 4.30 19.16
CA ASN A 183 -13.27 4.90 20.25
C ASN A 183 -13.42 6.41 20.02
N ALA A 184 -14.55 6.79 19.44
CA ALA A 184 -14.94 8.17 19.14
C ALA A 184 -15.19 9.04 20.40
N TYR A 185 -15.34 8.42 21.57
CA TYR A 185 -15.69 9.10 22.80
C TYR A 185 -14.67 8.85 23.92
N PRO A 186 -13.38 9.18 23.72
CA PRO A 186 -12.33 8.87 24.68
C PRO A 186 -12.42 9.65 26.00
N TYR A 187 -13.32 10.64 26.06
CA TYR A 187 -13.56 11.49 27.22
C TYR A 187 -14.72 11.01 28.10
N LEU A 188 -15.41 9.93 27.72
CA LEU A 188 -16.45 9.36 28.60
C LEU A 188 -15.82 8.84 29.91
N PRO A 189 -16.53 8.96 31.04
CA PRO A 189 -16.18 8.30 32.30
C PRO A 189 -15.99 6.78 32.14
N ALA A 190 -15.21 6.17 33.05
CA ALA A 190 -14.78 4.78 32.93
C ALA A 190 -15.94 3.76 32.88
N ASP A 191 -16.95 3.95 33.71
CA ASP A 191 -18.20 3.17 33.72
C ASP A 191 -18.97 3.26 32.39
N GLN A 192 -18.94 4.42 31.74
CA GLN A 192 -19.55 4.62 30.43
C GLN A 192 -18.69 4.01 29.31
N GLN A 193 -17.35 4.00 29.46
CA GLN A 193 -16.46 3.27 28.55
C GLN A 193 -16.72 1.77 28.59
N GLU A 194 -16.92 1.20 29.79
CA GLU A 194 -17.22 -0.23 29.97
C GLU A 194 -18.50 -0.65 29.24
N GLN A 195 -19.47 0.25 29.09
CA GLN A 195 -20.71 0.01 28.34
C GLN A 195 -20.53 0.23 26.83
N PHE A 196 -19.79 1.27 26.43
CA PHE A 196 -19.63 1.64 25.03
C PHE A 196 -18.67 0.73 24.25
N LEU A 197 -17.55 0.32 24.86
CA LEU A 197 -16.50 -0.43 24.17
C LEU A 197 -16.96 -1.79 23.63
N PRO A 198 -17.81 -2.59 24.32
CA PRO A 198 -18.39 -3.80 23.75
C PRO A 198 -19.19 -3.53 22.47
N ILE A 199 -20.02 -2.49 22.44
CA ILE A 199 -20.83 -2.12 21.27
C ILE A 199 -19.92 -1.74 20.08
N LEU A 200 -18.86 -0.98 20.34
CA LEU A 200 -17.86 -0.64 19.31
C LEU A 200 -17.16 -1.90 18.78
N ASN A 201 -16.84 -2.86 19.65
CA ASN A 201 -16.21 -4.12 19.24
C ASN A 201 -17.16 -4.93 18.35
N GLU A 202 -18.43 -5.04 18.73
CA GLU A 202 -19.44 -5.74 17.92
C GLU A 202 -19.57 -5.11 16.53
N LEU A 203 -19.64 -3.78 16.43
CA LEU A 203 -19.64 -3.10 15.13
C LEU A 203 -18.39 -3.43 14.30
N ASN A 204 -17.21 -3.40 14.92
CA ASN A 204 -15.95 -3.71 14.24
C ASN A 204 -15.86 -5.15 13.78
N ASP A 205 -16.32 -6.09 14.59
CA ASP A 205 -16.36 -7.51 14.24
C ASP A 205 -17.35 -7.74 13.10
N THR A 206 -18.54 -7.12 13.13
CA THR A 206 -19.50 -7.16 12.02
C THR A 206 -18.91 -6.64 10.71
N ILE A 207 -18.26 -5.46 10.74
CA ILE A 207 -17.61 -4.90 9.54
C ILE A 207 -16.50 -5.82 9.03
N LYS A 208 -15.70 -6.38 9.93
CA LYS A 208 -14.61 -7.30 9.58
C LYS A 208 -15.14 -8.56 8.92
N GLU A 209 -16.16 -9.19 9.50
CA GLU A 209 -16.77 -10.42 8.97
C GLU A 209 -17.39 -10.18 7.60
N ALA A 210 -18.15 -9.09 7.43
CA ALA A 210 -18.72 -8.70 6.15
C ALA A 210 -17.65 -8.40 5.09
N ALA A 211 -16.59 -7.69 5.48
CA ALA A 211 -15.50 -7.36 4.55
C ALA A 211 -14.78 -8.62 4.08
N VAL A 212 -14.42 -9.52 5.00
CA VAL A 212 -13.65 -10.73 4.68
C VAL A 212 -14.50 -11.74 3.91
N SER A 213 -15.81 -11.83 4.13
CA SER A 213 -16.67 -12.78 3.41
C SER A 213 -16.76 -12.49 1.91
N GLU A 214 -16.60 -11.22 1.50
CA GLU A 214 -16.72 -10.77 0.11
C GLU A 214 -15.37 -10.34 -0.52
N ASP A 215 -14.25 -10.98 -0.12
CA ASP A 215 -12.90 -10.69 -0.66
C ASP A 215 -12.46 -9.22 -0.49
N GLY A 216 -12.93 -8.58 0.58
CA GLY A 216 -12.44 -7.32 1.11
C GLY A 216 -11.35 -7.52 2.16
N VAL A 217 -10.57 -6.46 2.39
CA VAL A 217 -9.50 -6.42 3.40
C VAL A 217 -9.94 -5.53 4.55
N TYR A 218 -10.04 -6.09 5.75
CA TYR A 218 -10.37 -5.31 6.94
C TYR A 218 -9.18 -4.48 7.44
N VAL A 219 -9.42 -3.21 7.76
CA VAL A 219 -8.40 -2.29 8.29
C VAL A 219 -8.75 -1.90 9.74
N PRO A 220 -8.02 -2.43 10.74
CA PRO A 220 -8.27 -2.10 12.14
C PRO A 220 -7.71 -0.71 12.49
N THR A 221 -8.54 0.21 12.98
CA THR A 221 -8.07 1.58 13.33
C THR A 221 -8.17 1.91 14.82
N LYS A 222 -8.81 1.04 15.60
CA LYS A 222 -9.16 1.29 17.00
C LYS A 222 -7.92 1.53 17.86
N GLU A 223 -6.94 0.64 17.78
CA GLU A 223 -5.71 0.71 18.58
C GLU A 223 -4.83 1.89 18.13
N ALA A 224 -4.79 2.17 16.82
CA ALA A 224 -3.99 3.25 16.24
C ALA A 224 -4.35 4.62 16.81
N ILE A 225 -5.65 4.90 16.95
CA ILE A 225 -6.15 6.17 17.48
C ILE A 225 -6.03 6.26 19.01
N ALA A 226 -6.08 5.13 19.72
CA ALA A 226 -5.94 5.11 21.18
C ALA A 226 -4.55 5.62 21.66
N VAL A 227 -3.51 5.45 20.84
CA VAL A 227 -2.17 5.95 21.14
C VAL A 227 -2.12 7.48 21.05
N ASN A 228 -1.82 8.16 22.16
CA ASN A 228 -1.87 9.63 22.25
C ASN A 228 -3.26 10.20 21.92
N VAL A 229 -4.31 9.58 22.45
CA VAL A 229 -5.71 9.88 22.10
C VAL A 229 -6.09 11.35 22.17
N LYS A 230 -5.54 12.15 23.09
CA LYS A 230 -5.82 13.61 23.18
C LYS A 230 -5.22 14.41 22.02
N VAL A 231 -4.18 13.91 21.38
CA VAL A 231 -3.61 14.50 20.15
C VAL A 231 -4.43 14.09 18.94
N ASN A 232 -4.84 12.82 18.90
CA ASN A 232 -5.61 12.27 17.78
C ASN A 232 -7.06 12.76 17.77
N LEU A 233 -7.69 12.89 18.94
CA LEU A 233 -9.06 13.35 19.16
C LEU A 233 -9.06 14.53 20.14
N PRO A 234 -8.64 15.74 19.70
CA PRO A 234 -8.39 16.86 20.61
C PRO A 234 -9.65 17.61 21.06
N ASN A 235 -10.78 17.44 20.37
CA ASN A 235 -12.02 18.14 20.70
C ASN A 235 -13.00 17.20 21.42
N PRO A 236 -13.29 17.40 22.72
CA PRO A 236 -14.24 16.55 23.45
C PRO A 236 -15.69 16.66 22.95
N SER A 237 -16.02 17.68 22.16
CA SER A 237 -17.36 17.90 21.59
C SER A 237 -17.51 17.35 20.17
N ASP A 238 -16.49 16.73 19.61
CA ASP A 238 -16.50 16.18 18.26
C ASP A 238 -15.80 14.82 18.21
N ILE A 239 -16.24 13.95 17.29
CA ILE A 239 -15.76 12.56 17.18
C ILE A 239 -14.64 12.38 16.16
N HIS A 240 -14.34 13.42 15.38
CA HIS A 240 -13.45 13.31 14.23
C HIS A 240 -11.98 13.50 14.63
N PRO A 241 -11.06 12.85 13.90
CA PRO A 241 -9.63 12.95 14.18
C PRO A 241 -9.06 14.31 13.79
N SER A 242 -8.01 14.73 14.51
CA SER A 242 -7.08 15.74 14.01
C SER A 242 -6.29 15.17 12.82
N VAL A 243 -5.50 16.03 12.14
CA VAL A 243 -4.55 15.56 11.12
C VAL A 243 -3.62 14.48 11.67
N LYS A 244 -3.18 14.58 12.93
CA LYS A 244 -2.37 13.54 13.58
C LYS A 244 -3.11 12.22 13.80
N GLY A 245 -4.41 12.28 14.09
CA GLY A 245 -5.24 11.08 14.12
C GLY A 245 -5.42 10.47 12.72
N TYR A 246 -5.62 11.31 11.70
CA TYR A 246 -5.68 10.82 10.32
C TYR A 246 -4.37 10.24 9.81
N GLU A 247 -3.21 10.74 10.25
CA GLU A 247 -1.90 10.10 9.99
C GLU A 247 -1.85 8.68 10.57
N LYS A 248 -2.49 8.42 11.73
CA LYS A 248 -2.59 7.06 12.30
C LYS A 248 -3.47 6.16 11.45
N ILE A 249 -4.65 6.63 11.05
CA ILE A 249 -5.56 5.85 10.20
C ILE A 249 -4.90 5.55 8.86
N SER A 250 -4.29 6.54 8.22
CA SER A 250 -3.55 6.36 6.96
C SER A 250 -2.43 5.33 7.10
N GLY A 251 -1.72 5.32 8.24
CA GLY A 251 -0.74 4.29 8.58
C GLY A 251 -1.30 2.87 8.59
N GLU A 252 -2.47 2.64 9.17
CA GLU A 252 -3.11 1.31 9.17
C GLU A 252 -3.50 0.85 7.75
N PHE A 253 -3.97 1.78 6.91
CA PHE A 253 -4.18 1.47 5.49
C PHE A 253 -2.85 1.12 4.80
N TRP A 254 -1.76 1.83 5.08
CA TRP A 254 -0.45 1.53 4.52
C TRP A 254 0.00 0.09 4.79
N GLU A 255 -0.17 -0.39 6.03
CA GLU A 255 0.23 -1.74 6.45
C GLU A 255 -0.49 -2.84 5.64
N VAL A 256 -1.74 -2.62 5.25
CA VAL A 256 -2.53 -3.61 4.49
C VAL A 256 -2.48 -3.39 2.98
N VAL A 257 -2.30 -2.16 2.52
CA VAL A 257 -2.29 -1.79 1.09
C VAL A 257 -0.99 -2.23 0.43
N LEU A 258 0.15 -1.99 1.09
CA LEU A 258 1.47 -2.28 0.51
C LEU A 258 1.67 -3.75 0.11
N PRO A 259 1.41 -4.74 0.98
CA PRO A 259 1.64 -6.14 0.63
C PRO A 259 0.78 -6.61 -0.56
N ASN A 260 -0.41 -6.04 -0.73
CA ASN A 260 -1.35 -6.39 -1.80
C ASN A 260 -1.02 -5.72 -3.14
N ILE A 261 -0.29 -4.60 -3.09
CA ILE A 261 0.17 -3.86 -4.25
C ILE A 261 1.49 -4.42 -4.78
N THR A 262 2.38 -4.85 -3.89
CA THR A 262 3.78 -5.15 -4.24
C THR A 262 4.06 -6.63 -4.48
N ASN A 263 3.00 -7.45 -4.57
CA ASN A 263 2.99 -8.90 -4.82
C ASN A 263 4.37 -9.59 -4.63
N HIS A 264 4.63 -10.05 -3.41
CA HIS A 264 5.80 -10.85 -3.00
C HIS A 264 7.13 -10.10 -3.09
N LEU A 265 7.69 -9.64 -1.97
CA LEU A 265 8.59 -10.41 -1.12
C LEU A 265 8.92 -9.52 0.11
N ARG A 266 8.96 -10.08 1.33
CA ARG A 266 9.49 -9.36 2.50
C ARG A 266 10.97 -9.04 2.26
N GLU A 267 11.46 -7.94 2.84
CA GLU A 267 12.85 -7.47 2.71
C GLU A 267 13.25 -7.03 1.28
N SER A 268 12.26 -6.71 0.45
CA SER A 268 12.46 -6.26 -0.93
C SER A 268 12.76 -4.78 -1.05
N ILE A 269 13.38 -4.41 -2.17
CA ILE A 269 13.66 -3.02 -2.54
C ILE A 269 12.82 -2.68 -3.76
N TYR A 270 12.11 -1.56 -3.70
CA TYR A 270 11.32 -1.01 -4.79
C TYR A 270 11.86 0.37 -5.15
N VAL A 271 12.12 0.61 -6.44
CA VAL A 271 12.57 1.91 -6.96
C VAL A 271 11.51 2.44 -7.92
N ASN A 272 10.93 3.60 -7.61
CA ASN A 272 9.81 4.19 -8.35
C ASN A 272 8.66 3.18 -8.58
N GLY A 273 8.34 2.39 -7.55
CA GLY A 273 7.35 1.31 -7.61
C GLY A 273 7.90 -0.03 -8.11
N VAL A 274 8.96 -0.05 -8.93
CA VAL A 274 9.46 -1.26 -9.58
C VAL A 274 10.30 -2.11 -8.62
N PHE A 275 9.93 -3.40 -8.49
CA PHE A 275 10.68 -4.37 -7.71
C PHE A 275 12.09 -4.57 -8.28
N GLN A 276 13.09 -4.46 -7.42
CA GLN A 276 14.49 -4.58 -7.79
C GLN A 276 14.98 -6.01 -7.60
N THR A 277 15.52 -6.59 -8.67
CA THR A 277 16.29 -7.83 -8.58
C THR A 277 17.78 -7.51 -8.50
N PHE A 278 18.50 -8.30 -7.70
CA PHE A 278 19.93 -8.12 -7.53
C PHE A 278 20.67 -9.38 -7.92
N ASP A 279 21.79 -9.22 -8.62
CA ASP A 279 22.74 -10.32 -8.86
C ASP A 279 23.52 -10.69 -7.58
N GLN A 280 23.45 -9.82 -6.57
CA GLN A 280 23.90 -10.05 -5.20
C GLN A 280 22.87 -9.45 -4.24
N ASP A 281 22.23 -10.30 -3.44
CA ASP A 281 21.22 -9.88 -2.48
C ASP A 281 21.70 -8.72 -1.58
N PRO A 282 20.79 -7.80 -1.20
CA PRO A 282 21.09 -6.77 -0.22
C PRO A 282 21.62 -7.38 1.07
N VAL A 283 22.57 -6.70 1.70
CA VAL A 283 23.17 -7.17 2.96
C VAL A 283 22.90 -6.19 4.08
N TYR A 284 22.54 -6.71 5.24
CA TYR A 284 22.35 -5.91 6.45
C TYR A 284 23.63 -5.91 7.28
N ILE A 285 24.25 -4.74 7.43
CA ILE A 285 25.48 -4.57 8.20
C ILE A 285 25.33 -3.37 9.12
N ASN A 286 25.51 -3.57 10.42
CA ASN A 286 25.48 -2.51 11.44
C ASN A 286 24.24 -1.61 11.37
N GLY A 287 23.05 -2.18 11.18
CA GLY A 287 21.83 -1.38 11.13
C GLY A 287 21.52 -0.76 9.77
N ARG A 288 22.28 -1.10 8.72
CA ARG A 288 22.17 -0.47 7.40
C ARG A 288 22.05 -1.54 6.31
N THR A 289 21.14 -1.31 5.38
CA THR A 289 21.01 -2.10 4.15
C THR A 289 22.01 -1.58 3.13
N LEU A 290 22.86 -2.48 2.63
CA LEU A 290 23.77 -2.19 1.53
C LEU A 290 23.30 -2.96 0.30
N VAL A 291 23.37 -2.31 -0.86
CA VAL A 291 22.98 -2.86 -2.16
C VAL A 291 24.13 -2.83 -3.13
N HIS A 292 24.08 -3.69 -4.14
CA HIS A 292 25.02 -3.61 -5.25
C HIS A 292 24.84 -2.29 -6.00
N VAL A 293 25.97 -1.61 -6.23
CA VAL A 293 26.04 -0.23 -6.72
C VAL A 293 25.35 0.05 -8.06
N ARG A 294 25.12 -0.94 -8.94
CA ARG A 294 24.56 -0.68 -10.27
C ARG A 294 23.03 -0.73 -10.33
N GLY A 295 22.39 -1.70 -9.68
CA GLY A 295 20.94 -1.94 -9.84
C GLY A 295 20.08 -0.74 -9.46
N VAL A 296 20.11 -0.35 -8.19
CA VAL A 296 19.21 0.70 -7.66
C VAL A 296 19.42 2.07 -8.31
N PHE A 297 20.67 2.43 -8.60
CA PHE A 297 21.02 3.83 -8.90
C PHE A 297 20.87 4.16 -10.38
N ASP A 298 20.98 3.18 -11.27
CA ASP A 298 20.66 3.34 -12.68
C ASP A 298 19.16 3.67 -12.84
N ASP A 299 18.29 2.98 -12.09
CA ASP A 299 16.83 3.22 -12.07
C ASP A 299 16.43 4.57 -11.44
N LEU A 300 17.29 5.13 -10.59
CA LEU A 300 17.16 6.49 -10.08
C LEU A 300 17.68 7.56 -11.05
N GLY A 301 18.10 7.17 -12.26
CA GLY A 301 18.67 8.06 -13.27
C GLY A 301 20.05 8.58 -12.92
N ALA A 302 20.78 7.89 -12.04
CA ALA A 302 22.17 8.20 -11.72
C ALA A 302 23.13 7.43 -12.63
N THR A 303 24.37 7.91 -12.70
CA THR A 303 25.48 7.20 -13.34
C THR A 303 26.50 6.82 -12.30
N VAL A 304 27.00 5.59 -12.40
CA VAL A 304 27.96 5.03 -11.46
C VAL A 304 29.29 4.81 -12.16
N SER A 305 30.37 5.33 -11.58
CA SER A 305 31.73 5.11 -12.06
C SER A 305 32.69 4.75 -10.94
N TRP A 306 33.80 4.12 -11.30
CA TRP A 306 34.85 3.70 -10.38
C TRP A 306 36.10 4.57 -10.56
N ASP A 307 36.61 5.10 -9.46
CA ASP A 307 37.91 5.77 -9.40
C ASP A 307 38.95 4.82 -8.77
N SER A 308 39.80 4.25 -9.61
CA SER A 308 40.88 3.35 -9.20
C SER A 308 42.01 4.05 -8.45
N LYS A 309 42.19 5.36 -8.61
CA LYS A 309 43.26 6.10 -7.91
C LYS A 309 42.95 6.24 -6.42
N THR A 310 41.67 6.36 -6.09
CA THR A 310 41.20 6.59 -4.72
C THR A 310 40.34 5.45 -4.19
N ASN A 311 40.28 4.32 -4.90
CA ASN A 311 39.44 3.16 -4.57
C ASN A 311 38.02 3.56 -4.16
N SER A 312 37.40 4.37 -5.01
CA SER A 312 36.13 5.02 -4.70
C SER A 312 35.07 4.76 -5.75
N VAL A 313 33.83 4.63 -5.29
CA VAL A 313 32.64 4.71 -6.12
C VAL A 313 32.23 6.17 -6.27
N ILE A 314 31.89 6.59 -7.48
CA ILE A 314 31.34 7.90 -7.78
C ILE A 314 29.95 7.72 -8.40
N ILE A 315 28.92 8.23 -7.72
CA ILE A 315 27.54 8.27 -8.20
C ILE A 315 27.21 9.71 -8.59
N LYS A 316 26.63 9.91 -9.79
CA LYS A 316 26.24 11.24 -10.28
C LYS A 316 24.80 11.26 -10.77
N LYS A 317 24.01 12.24 -10.34
CA LYS A 317 22.65 12.49 -10.84
C LYS A 317 22.43 14.00 -10.95
N GLY A 318 22.18 14.50 -12.15
CA GLY A 318 22.10 15.95 -12.38
C GLY A 318 23.36 16.68 -11.91
N THR A 319 23.21 17.59 -10.95
CA THR A 319 24.32 18.34 -10.34
C THR A 319 24.93 17.63 -9.13
N ASP A 320 24.27 16.62 -8.58
CA ASP A 320 24.75 15.92 -7.39
C ASP A 320 25.81 14.88 -7.77
N VAL A 321 26.93 14.92 -7.05
CA VAL A 321 28.05 13.99 -7.16
C VAL A 321 28.36 13.46 -5.76
N VAL A 322 28.19 12.16 -5.59
CA VAL A 322 28.50 11.46 -4.34
C VAL A 322 29.68 10.54 -4.56
N LYS A 323 30.72 10.68 -3.73
CA LYS A 323 31.91 9.82 -3.75
C LYS A 323 32.00 9.03 -2.45
N LEU A 324 32.16 7.72 -2.53
CA LEU A 324 32.40 6.84 -1.39
C LEU A 324 33.73 6.12 -1.56
N GLU A 325 34.58 6.25 -0.56
CA GLU A 325 35.80 5.47 -0.45
C GLU A 325 35.46 4.07 0.11
N LEU A 326 36.04 3.02 -0.48
CA LEU A 326 35.90 1.66 0.06
C LEU A 326 36.47 1.57 1.47
N ASN A 327 35.75 0.84 2.34
CA ASN A 327 36.14 0.57 3.73
C ASN A 327 36.42 1.83 4.57
N SER A 328 35.83 2.96 4.18
CA SER A 328 35.97 4.26 4.84
C SER A 328 34.59 4.78 5.22
N ASN A 329 34.47 5.38 6.40
CA ASN A 329 33.25 6.05 6.85
C ASN A 329 33.16 7.50 6.32
N LYS A 330 33.93 7.82 5.28
CA LYS A 330 33.96 9.11 4.63
C LYS A 330 33.25 9.03 3.28
N ALA A 331 32.28 9.91 3.09
CA ALA A 331 31.68 10.19 1.81
C ALA A 331 31.87 11.67 1.46
N TYR A 332 31.81 12.00 0.19
CA TYR A 332 31.81 13.39 -0.27
C TYR A 332 30.58 13.63 -1.11
N LYS A 333 29.76 14.62 -0.75
CA LYS A 333 28.68 15.12 -1.60
C LYS A 333 29.09 16.49 -2.14
N ASN A 334 29.20 16.61 -3.45
CA ASN A 334 29.62 17.83 -4.14
C ASN A 334 30.95 18.39 -3.59
N GLY A 335 31.88 17.50 -3.22
CA GLY A 335 33.19 17.83 -2.64
C GLY A 335 33.20 18.11 -1.13
N VAL A 336 32.03 18.22 -0.50
CA VAL A 336 31.91 18.41 0.96
C VAL A 336 31.95 17.06 1.65
N LEU A 337 32.81 16.92 2.67
CA LEU A 337 32.97 15.70 3.46
C LEU A 337 31.76 15.46 4.37
N PHE A 338 31.25 14.23 4.37
CA PHE A 338 30.24 13.70 5.27
C PHE A 338 30.75 12.41 5.91
N ASN A 339 30.46 12.23 7.20
CA ASN A 339 30.66 10.95 7.86
C ASN A 339 29.41 10.09 7.70
N ILE A 340 29.62 8.84 7.27
CA ILE A 340 28.57 7.84 7.11
C ILE A 340 28.75 6.73 8.14
N ASP A 341 27.64 6.16 8.57
CA ASP A 341 27.59 5.12 9.60
C ASP A 341 27.78 3.69 9.03
N ALA A 342 27.71 3.55 7.71
CA ALA A 342 28.12 2.36 6.98
C ALA A 342 29.02 2.74 5.81
N SER A 343 30.17 2.08 5.68
CA SER A 343 31.09 2.25 4.55
C SER A 343 30.67 1.44 3.33
N ALA A 344 31.08 1.87 2.13
CA ALA A 344 31.07 0.99 0.96
C ALA A 344 32.01 -0.21 1.17
N LYS A 345 31.61 -1.40 0.73
CA LYS A 345 32.38 -2.65 0.92
C LYS A 345 32.38 -3.50 -0.34
N VAL A 346 33.38 -4.37 -0.46
CA VAL A 346 33.37 -5.44 -1.47
C VAL A 346 32.94 -6.74 -0.79
N ILE A 347 31.84 -7.34 -1.27
CA ILE A 347 31.28 -8.60 -0.78
C ILE A 347 30.99 -9.46 -2.01
N ASN A 348 31.47 -10.71 -2.03
CA ASN A 348 31.31 -11.62 -3.18
C ASN A 348 31.72 -11.00 -4.52
N ASN A 349 32.81 -10.22 -4.52
CA ASN A 349 33.30 -9.50 -5.70
C ASN A 349 32.29 -8.48 -6.29
N ARG A 350 31.40 -7.95 -5.43
CA ARG A 350 30.46 -6.86 -5.73
C ARG A 350 30.67 -5.71 -4.78
N THR A 351 30.61 -4.50 -5.32
CA THR A 351 30.69 -3.28 -4.52
C THR A 351 29.32 -2.96 -3.96
N MET A 352 29.19 -3.11 -2.65
CA MET A 352 27.98 -2.88 -1.87
C MET A 352 28.05 -1.48 -1.23
N ILE A 353 27.01 -0.67 -1.40
CA ILE A 353 26.95 0.70 -0.90
C ILE A 353 25.71 0.94 -0.04
N PRO A 354 25.76 1.84 0.97
CA PRO A 354 24.62 2.10 1.86
C PRO A 354 23.45 2.69 1.08
N LEU A 355 22.35 1.94 0.99
CA LEU A 355 21.22 2.28 0.14
C LEU A 355 20.64 3.66 0.45
N ARG A 356 20.22 3.85 1.70
CA ARG A 356 19.55 5.07 2.16
C ARG A 356 20.38 6.32 1.92
N PHE A 357 21.63 6.31 2.39
CA PHE A 357 22.50 7.48 2.32
C PHE A 357 22.71 7.93 0.88
N ILE A 358 22.92 6.99 -0.05
CA ILE A 358 23.16 7.34 -1.46
C ILE A 358 21.89 7.84 -2.12
N SER A 359 20.77 7.14 -1.95
CA SER A 359 19.48 7.56 -2.50
C SER A 359 19.12 8.98 -2.02
N GLU A 360 19.18 9.26 -0.72
CA GLU A 360 18.91 10.58 -0.17
C GLU A 360 19.94 11.64 -0.63
N SER A 361 21.21 11.25 -0.79
CA SER A 361 22.26 12.15 -1.27
C SER A 361 22.07 12.59 -2.72
N ILE A 362 21.36 11.82 -3.55
CA ILE A 362 21.01 12.16 -4.93
C ILE A 362 19.55 12.64 -5.08
N GLY A 363 18.93 13.03 -3.97
CA GLY A 363 17.62 13.66 -3.93
C GLY A 363 16.42 12.71 -3.85
N ALA A 364 16.63 11.39 -3.80
CA ALA A 364 15.54 10.43 -3.67
C ALA A 364 15.06 10.32 -2.20
N LYS A 365 13.77 10.02 -2.01
CA LYS A 365 13.18 9.69 -0.71
C LYS A 365 13.28 8.19 -0.44
N VAL A 366 13.53 7.81 0.82
CA VAL A 366 13.64 6.41 1.23
C VAL A 366 12.73 6.12 2.42
N LYS A 367 11.72 5.27 2.22
CA LYS A 367 10.82 4.78 3.28
C LYS A 367 11.17 3.33 3.58
N TRP A 368 11.40 3.02 4.86
CA TRP A 368 11.53 1.65 5.33
C TRP A 368 10.24 1.26 6.03
N ASP A 369 9.73 0.09 5.69
CA ASP A 369 8.53 -0.47 6.28
C ASP A 369 8.91 -1.48 7.36
N ALA A 370 8.57 -1.18 8.61
CA ALA A 370 8.97 -1.98 9.75
C ALA A 370 8.20 -3.30 9.87
N GLY A 371 6.97 -3.37 9.33
CA GLY A 371 6.12 -4.56 9.36
C GLY A 371 6.54 -5.63 8.35
N THR A 372 7.00 -5.21 7.17
CA THR A 372 7.37 -6.07 6.04
C THR A 372 8.88 -6.19 5.82
N GLY A 373 9.66 -5.24 6.34
CA GLY A 373 11.10 -5.14 6.09
C GLY A 373 11.44 -4.47 4.75
N ASN A 374 10.45 -4.05 3.97
CA ASN A 374 10.64 -3.52 2.62
C ASN A 374 11.23 -2.11 2.61
N ILE A 375 11.92 -1.76 1.53
CA ILE A 375 12.51 -0.44 1.30
C ILE A 375 11.95 0.14 0.01
N PHE A 376 11.29 1.29 0.11
CA PHE A 376 10.74 2.03 -1.01
C PHE A 376 11.59 3.26 -1.29
N ILE A 377 11.96 3.45 -2.55
CA ILE A 377 12.80 4.55 -3.01
C ILE A 377 12.08 5.26 -4.16
N ALA A 378 11.96 6.57 -4.09
CA ALA A 378 11.33 7.38 -5.13
C ALA A 378 12.10 8.68 -5.39
N ASN A 379 12.10 9.12 -6.65
CA ASN A 379 12.84 10.31 -7.11
C ASN A 379 12.29 11.65 -6.63
#